data_AF-A0AA40SX31-F1
#
_entry.id   AF-A0AA40SX31-F1
#
_cell.length_a   1.000
_cell.length_b   1.000
_cell.length_c   1.000
_cell.angle_alpha   90.00
_cell.angle_beta   90.00
_cell.angle_gamma   90.00
#
_symmetry.space_group_name_H-M   'P 1'
#
loop_
_entity.id
_entity.type
_entity.pdbx_description
1 polymer ?
#
loop_
_entity_poly.entity_id
_entity_poly.type
_entity_poly.pdbx_seq_one_letter_code
_entity_poly.pdbx_strand_id
1 'polypeptide(L)'
;MTTDSIILTSEEIAEYRDKFAGLDDALYAIKIIEASDGDLTKAVSLLAPKYNISITKSHPILDELAQKFRHVICDETFIDDLMTGLLTVAVGSLTATGQIPQAIATPIVIYLTKKGVKTWCNSNSSDSNNQ
;
A
#
# COMPACT_ATOMS: atom_id res chain seq x y z
N MET A 1 -22.72 1.51 4.98
CA MET A 1 -21.68 1.19 3.98
C MET A 1 -20.38 1.73 4.54
N THR A 2 -19.69 0.92 5.34
CA THR A 2 -18.41 1.31 5.91
C THR A 2 -17.37 1.22 4.80
N THR A 3 -16.93 2.36 4.31
CA THR A 3 -15.70 2.47 3.54
C THR A 3 -14.58 2.01 4.47
N ASP A 4 -14.06 0.80 4.29
CA ASP A 4 -12.90 0.27 5.01
C ASP A 4 -11.63 0.99 4.52
N SER A 5 -11.54 2.29 4.78
CA SER A 5 -10.32 3.06 4.62
C SER A 5 -9.47 2.90 5.88
N ILE A 6 -8.21 2.51 5.70
CA ILE A 6 -7.25 2.46 6.80
C ILE A 6 -6.82 3.89 7.11
N ILE A 7 -7.07 4.31 8.35
CA ILE A 7 -6.65 5.61 8.88
C ILE A 7 -5.52 5.35 9.88
N LEU A 8 -4.34 5.93 9.60
CA LEU A 8 -3.20 5.87 10.51
C LEU A 8 -3.31 6.94 11.60
N THR A 9 -2.87 6.61 12.81
CA THR A 9 -2.67 7.60 13.86
C THR A 9 -1.39 8.41 13.63
N SER A 10 -1.25 9.55 14.30
CA SER A 10 -0.01 10.33 14.25
C SER A 10 1.22 9.57 14.77
N GLU A 11 1.02 8.66 15.74
CA GLU A 11 2.08 7.78 16.26
C GLU A 11 2.52 6.78 15.20
N GLU A 12 1.57 6.12 14.52
CA GLU A 12 1.88 5.19 13.43
C GLU A 12 2.57 5.91 12.27
N ILE A 13 2.14 7.12 11.92
CA ILE A 13 2.79 7.94 10.90
C ILE A 13 4.25 8.25 11.29
N ALA A 14 4.50 8.59 12.56
CA ALA A 14 5.86 8.83 13.05
C ALA A 14 6.71 7.56 12.96
N GLU A 15 6.19 6.41 13.39
CA GLU A 15 6.90 5.13 13.25
C GLU A 15 7.21 4.79 11.78
N TYR A 16 6.25 4.97 10.87
CA TYR A 16 6.49 4.70 9.45
C TYR A 16 7.51 5.68 8.85
N ARG A 17 7.50 6.94 9.29
CA ARG A 17 8.52 7.92 8.89
C ARG A 17 9.92 7.45 9.27
N ASP A 18 10.09 6.92 10.47
CA ASP A 18 11.37 6.37 10.93
C ASP A 18 11.75 5.09 10.17
N LYS A 19 10.80 4.17 9.96
CA LYS A 19 11.02 2.91 9.22
C LYS A 19 11.39 3.14 7.76
N PHE A 20 10.90 4.21 7.13
CA PHE A 20 11.21 4.59 5.75
C PHE A 20 12.31 5.65 5.63
N ALA A 21 13.08 5.91 6.69
CA ALA A 21 14.19 6.85 6.64
C ALA A 21 15.19 6.48 5.51
N GLY A 22 15.59 7.48 4.71
CA GLY A 22 16.48 7.29 3.56
C GLY A 22 15.78 6.95 2.24
N LEU A 23 14.45 6.80 2.23
CA LEU A 23 13.64 6.61 1.02
C LEU A 23 12.82 7.87 0.73
N ASP A 24 13.39 8.82 -0.02
CA ASP A 24 12.79 10.16 -0.24
C ASP A 24 11.34 10.10 -0.76
N ASP A 25 11.07 9.29 -1.77
CA ASP A 25 9.71 9.13 -2.33
C ASP A 25 8.74 8.44 -1.35
N ALA A 26 9.25 7.60 -0.45
CA ALA A 26 8.43 6.97 0.58
C ALA A 26 8.09 7.98 1.68
N LEU A 27 9.07 8.78 2.11
CA LEU A 27 8.86 9.89 3.05
C LEU A 27 7.90 10.94 2.48
N TYR A 28 7.96 11.19 1.18
CA TYR A 28 6.98 12.02 0.50
C TYR A 28 5.57 11.42 0.56
N ALA A 29 5.41 10.11 0.32
CA ALA A 29 4.12 9.45 0.49
C ALA A 29 3.61 9.54 1.94
N ILE A 30 4.48 9.34 2.95
CA ILE A 30 4.13 9.51 4.37
C ILE A 30 3.63 10.94 4.65
N LYS A 31 4.27 11.96 4.09
CA LYS A 31 3.82 13.35 4.21
C LYS A 31 2.43 13.58 3.60
N ILE A 32 2.14 12.95 2.46
CA ILE A 32 0.80 13.05 1.84
C ILE A 32 -0.25 12.29 2.66
N ILE A 33 0.11 11.16 3.29
CA ILE A 33 -0.76 10.43 4.23
C ILE A 33 -1.09 11.31 5.44
N GLU A 34 -0.08 11.95 6.03
CA GLU A 34 -0.27 12.88 7.15
C GLU A 34 -1.17 14.07 6.77
N ALA A 35 -0.94 14.66 5.59
CA ALA A 35 -1.79 15.74 5.07
C ALA A 35 -3.21 15.29 4.67
N SER A 36 -3.46 13.98 4.62
CA SER A 36 -4.76 13.37 4.34
C SER A 36 -5.46 12.86 5.60
N ASP A 37 -5.08 13.39 6.77
CA ASP A 37 -5.58 12.97 8.09
C ASP A 37 -5.32 11.49 8.39
N GLY A 38 -4.21 10.95 7.87
CA GLY A 38 -3.83 9.55 8.02
C GLY A 38 -4.59 8.57 7.10
N ASP A 39 -5.52 9.05 6.28
CA ASP A 39 -6.33 8.21 5.38
C ASP A 39 -5.51 7.76 4.15
N LEU A 40 -5.20 6.46 4.09
CA LEU A 40 -4.39 5.89 3.00
C LEU A 40 -5.08 6.01 1.63
N THR A 41 -6.41 5.88 1.57
CA THR A 41 -7.16 5.93 0.31
C THR A 41 -7.15 7.35 -0.27
N LYS A 42 -7.35 8.36 0.59
CA LYS A 42 -7.23 9.77 0.19
C LYS A 42 -5.81 10.09 -0.29
N ALA A 43 -4.80 9.62 0.44
CA ALA A 43 -3.41 9.86 0.09
C ALA A 43 -3.05 9.29 -1.29
N VAL A 44 -3.42 8.02 -1.56
CA VAL A 44 -3.24 7.40 -2.88
C VAL A 44 -3.99 8.17 -3.97
N SER A 45 -5.19 8.66 -3.66
CA SER A 45 -5.97 9.46 -4.62
C SER A 45 -5.31 10.77 -5.02
N LEU A 46 -4.48 11.35 -4.15
CA LEU A 46 -3.67 12.53 -4.43
C LEU A 46 -2.33 12.20 -5.10
N LEU A 47 -1.77 11.02 -4.83
CA LEU A 47 -0.50 10.56 -5.38
C LEU A 47 -0.64 10.04 -6.81
N ALA A 48 -1.64 9.19 -7.06
CA ALA A 48 -1.78 8.47 -8.33
C ALA A 48 -1.73 9.37 -9.58
N PRO A 49 -2.43 10.52 -9.64
CA PRO A 49 -2.35 11.42 -10.80
C PRO A 49 -0.94 11.97 -11.07
N LYS A 50 -0.14 12.20 -10.02
CA LYS A 50 1.24 12.73 -10.15
C LYS A 50 2.18 11.76 -10.86
N TYR A 51 1.83 10.47 -10.84
CA TYR A 51 2.60 9.40 -11.45
C TYR A 51 1.89 8.75 -12.64
N ASN A 52 0.88 9.42 -13.21
CA ASN A 52 0.08 8.91 -14.34
C ASN A 52 -0.60 7.55 -14.06
N ILE A 53 -0.87 7.24 -12.78
CA ILE A 53 -1.61 6.04 -12.40
C ILE A 53 -3.10 6.34 -12.43
N SER A 54 -3.83 5.59 -13.26
CA SER A 54 -5.29 5.63 -13.26
C SER A 54 -5.82 4.77 -12.11
N ILE A 55 -6.55 5.42 -11.21
CA ILE A 55 -7.33 4.79 -10.14
C ILE A 55 -8.81 4.92 -10.48
N THR A 56 -9.57 3.88 -10.17
CA THR A 56 -11.03 3.96 -10.23
C THR A 56 -11.50 4.91 -9.12
N LYS A 57 -12.64 5.60 -9.34
CA LYS A 57 -13.28 6.40 -8.27
C LYS A 57 -14.08 5.54 -7.30
N SER A 58 -14.05 4.21 -7.45
CA SER A 58 -14.67 3.24 -6.56
C SER A 58 -13.73 2.85 -5.43
N HIS A 59 -14.28 2.60 -4.25
CA HIS A 59 -13.58 1.81 -3.24
C HIS A 59 -13.74 0.32 -3.61
N PRO A 60 -12.74 -0.54 -3.37
CA PRO A 60 -11.55 -0.36 -2.52
C PRO A 60 -10.23 -0.13 -3.30
N ILE A 61 -9.81 1.13 -3.45
CA ILE A 61 -8.63 1.53 -4.29
C ILE A 61 -7.35 0.78 -3.93
N LEU A 62 -7.03 0.62 -2.64
CA LEU A 62 -5.81 -0.06 -2.19
C LEU A 62 -5.82 -1.56 -2.46
N ASP A 63 -6.98 -2.21 -2.31
CA ASP A 63 -7.14 -3.62 -2.69
C ASP A 63 -6.98 -3.78 -4.20
N GLU A 64 -7.61 -2.92 -5.01
CA GLU A 64 -7.49 -2.95 -6.46
C GLU A 64 -6.03 -2.77 -6.92
N LEU A 65 -5.30 -1.84 -6.30
CA LEU A 65 -3.87 -1.64 -6.58
C LEU A 65 -3.04 -2.84 -6.14
N ALA A 66 -3.24 -3.35 -4.92
CA ALA A 66 -2.53 -4.53 -4.42
C ALA A 66 -2.80 -5.75 -5.30
N GLN A 67 -4.04 -5.93 -5.77
CA GLN A 67 -4.43 -7.06 -6.61
C GLN A 67 -3.66 -7.11 -7.94
N LYS A 68 -3.32 -5.96 -8.53
CA LYS A 68 -2.48 -5.88 -9.75
C LYS A 68 -1.08 -6.47 -9.53
N PHE A 69 -0.58 -6.43 -8.29
CA PHE A 69 0.74 -6.93 -7.90
C PHE A 69 0.66 -8.18 -7.04
N ARG A 70 -0.50 -8.87 -7.03
CA ARG A 70 -0.71 -10.07 -6.19
C ARG A 70 0.37 -11.13 -6.38
N HIS A 71 0.85 -11.31 -7.61
CA HIS A 71 1.91 -12.27 -7.92
C HIS A 71 3.25 -11.93 -7.22
N VAL A 72 3.53 -10.66 -6.95
CA VAL A 72 4.68 -10.21 -6.15
C VAL A 72 4.35 -10.26 -4.66
N ILE A 73 3.19 -9.74 -4.27
CA ILE A 73 2.78 -9.61 -2.87
C ILE A 73 2.60 -10.97 -2.19
N CYS A 74 2.13 -11.97 -2.93
CA CYS A 74 1.92 -13.31 -2.41
C CYS A 74 3.07 -14.27 -2.70
N ASP A 75 4.22 -13.75 -3.14
CA ASP A 75 5.47 -14.50 -3.10
C ASP A 75 5.92 -14.69 -1.63
N GLU A 76 6.47 -15.85 -1.31
CA GLU A 76 6.88 -16.18 0.06
C GLU A 76 7.92 -15.19 0.60
N THR A 77 8.83 -14.72 -0.26
CA THR A 77 9.88 -13.76 0.10
C THR A 77 9.27 -12.42 0.51
N PHE A 78 8.32 -11.91 -0.29
CA PHE A 78 7.64 -10.66 0.01
C PHE A 78 6.82 -10.75 1.31
N ILE A 79 6.12 -11.87 1.51
CA ILE A 79 5.36 -12.12 2.73
C ILE A 79 6.29 -12.11 3.94
N ASP A 80 7.45 -12.78 3.85
CA ASP A 80 8.42 -12.84 4.94
C ASP A 80 9.04 -11.46 5.24
N ASP A 81 9.44 -10.72 4.21
CA ASP A 81 9.95 -9.34 4.33
C ASP A 81 8.94 -8.46 5.09
N LEU A 82 7.66 -8.53 4.72
CA LEU A 82 6.63 -7.73 5.37
C LEU A 82 6.39 -8.16 6.82
N MET A 83 6.39 -9.46 7.08
CA MET A 83 6.14 -10.01 8.42
C MET A 83 7.29 -9.78 9.39
N THR A 84 8.52 -9.70 8.89
CA THR A 84 9.72 -9.40 9.68
C THR A 84 9.96 -7.89 9.85
N GLY A 85 9.11 -7.06 9.24
CA GLY A 85 9.18 -5.61 9.35
C GLY A 85 10.18 -4.94 8.40
N LEU A 86 10.66 -5.65 7.38
CA LEU A 86 11.54 -5.15 6.33
C LEU A 86 10.77 -4.33 5.29
N LEU A 87 10.09 -3.28 5.74
CA LEU A 87 9.15 -2.51 4.91
C LEU A 87 9.84 -1.81 3.73
N THR A 88 11.08 -1.35 3.90
CA THR A 88 11.86 -0.72 2.82
C THR A 88 12.19 -1.72 1.72
N VAL A 89 12.49 -2.98 2.08
CA VAL A 89 12.72 -4.08 1.14
C VAL A 89 11.42 -4.42 0.40
N ALA A 90 10.30 -4.54 1.11
CA ALA A 90 8.99 -4.79 0.50
C ALA A 90 8.61 -3.69 -0.50
N VAL A 91 8.83 -2.42 -0.15
CA VAL A 91 8.65 -1.29 -1.08
C VAL A 91 9.56 -1.46 -2.30
N GLY A 92 10.84 -1.75 -2.09
CA GLY A 92 11.81 -2.00 -3.16
C GLY A 92 11.35 -3.10 -4.13
N SER A 93 10.94 -4.25 -3.61
CA SER A 93 10.45 -5.40 -4.38
C SER A 93 9.24 -5.05 -5.25
N LEU A 94 8.29 -4.28 -4.72
CA LEU A 94 7.13 -3.79 -5.48
C LEU A 94 7.53 -2.78 -6.56
N THR A 95 8.46 -1.87 -6.28
CA THR A 95 8.91 -0.89 -7.27
C THR A 95 9.67 -1.55 -8.43
N ALA A 96 10.56 -2.49 -8.11
CA ALA A 96 11.40 -3.16 -9.10
C ALA A 96 10.57 -4.08 -10.00
N THR A 97 9.71 -4.90 -9.41
CA THR A 97 8.94 -5.92 -10.15
C THR A 97 7.65 -5.35 -10.72
N GLY A 98 6.93 -4.53 -9.93
CA GLY A 98 5.66 -3.94 -10.34
C GLY A 98 5.81 -2.72 -11.25
N GLN A 99 7.04 -2.20 -11.42
CA GLN A 99 7.33 -0.98 -12.18
C GLN A 99 6.46 0.21 -11.73
N ILE A 100 6.15 0.25 -10.43
CA ILE A 100 5.41 1.35 -9.82
C ILE A 100 6.36 2.30 -9.08
N PRO A 101 6.04 3.60 -9.02
CA PRO A 101 6.79 4.54 -8.22
C PRO A 101 6.77 4.15 -6.74
N GLN A 102 7.88 4.43 -6.06
CA GLN A 102 8.04 4.17 -4.63
C GLN A 102 6.96 4.87 -3.78
N ALA A 103 6.56 6.08 -4.17
CA ALA A 103 5.49 6.81 -3.50
C ALA A 103 4.12 6.11 -3.56
N ILE A 104 3.91 5.21 -4.54
CA ILE A 104 2.68 4.42 -4.68
C ILE A 104 2.84 3.06 -4.02
N ALA A 105 4.02 2.45 -4.11
CA ALA A 105 4.32 1.20 -3.40
C ALA A 105 4.20 1.36 -1.87
N THR A 106 4.62 2.51 -1.34
CA THR A 106 4.61 2.80 0.11
C THR A 106 3.24 2.62 0.77
N PRO A 107 2.16 3.28 0.32
CA PRO A 107 0.83 3.08 0.91
C PRO A 107 0.28 1.65 0.72
N ILE A 108 0.68 0.92 -0.34
CA ILE A 108 0.31 -0.50 -0.52
C ILE A 108 0.97 -1.38 0.55
N VAL A 109 2.27 -1.18 0.81
CA VAL A 109 3.01 -1.91 1.84
C VAL A 109 2.43 -1.65 3.22
N ILE A 110 2.15 -0.40 3.56
CA ILE A 110 1.50 -0.04 4.83
C ILE A 110 0.13 -0.69 4.94
N TYR A 111 -0.67 -0.61 3.88
CA TYR A 111 -1.99 -1.21 3.82
C TYR A 111 -1.96 -2.72 4.10
N LEU A 112 -1.07 -3.46 3.44
CA LEU A 112 -0.90 -4.90 3.63
C LEU A 112 -0.36 -5.25 5.02
N THR A 113 0.49 -4.39 5.59
CA THR A 113 0.97 -4.53 6.97
C THR A 113 -0.20 -4.44 7.95
N LYS A 114 -1.07 -3.44 7.76
CA LYS A 114 -2.24 -3.18 8.61
C LYS A 114 -3.35 -4.22 8.44
N LYS A 115 -3.62 -4.66 7.20
CA LYS A 115 -4.64 -5.67 6.87
C LYS A 115 -4.19 -7.10 7.17
N GLY A 116 -2.88 -7.33 7.20
CA GLY A 116 -2.26 -8.65 7.32
C GLY A 116 -2.12 -9.34 5.96
N VAL A 117 -0.90 -9.36 5.42
CA VAL A 117 -0.60 -9.87 4.07
C VAL A 117 -0.98 -11.34 3.87
N LYS A 118 -0.77 -12.22 4.86
CA LYS A 118 -1.16 -13.63 4.77
C LYS A 118 -2.67 -13.78 4.63
N THR A 119 -3.44 -13.07 5.46
CA THR A 119 -4.90 -13.06 5.40
C THR A 119 -5.37 -12.52 4.04
N TRP A 120 -4.73 -11.46 3.54
CA TRP A 120 -5.03 -10.89 2.24
C TRP A 120 -4.74 -11.88 1.09
N CYS A 121 -3.58 -12.53 1.08
CA CYS A 121 -3.22 -13.53 0.08
C CYS A 121 -4.08 -14.79 0.12
N ASN A 122 -4.63 -15.14 1.29
CA ASN A 122 -5.53 -16.27 1.45
C ASN A 122 -6.99 -15.93 1.13
N SER A 123 -7.35 -14.64 1.05
CA SER A 123 -8.67 -14.25 0.54
C SER A 123 -8.73 -14.63 -0.94
N ASN A 124 -9.59 -15.58 -1.29
CA ASN A 124 -9.82 -15.93 -2.69
C ASN A 124 -10.13 -14.64 -3.44
N SER A 125 -9.48 -14.41 -4.59
CA SER A 125 -9.70 -13.27 -5.48
C SER A 125 -11.08 -13.33 -6.17
N SER A 126 -12.11 -13.74 -5.45
CA SER A 126 -13.46 -13.97 -5.94
C SER A 126 -14.41 -12.93 -5.36
N ASP A 127 -14.32 -11.73 -5.94
CA ASP A 127 -15.52 -10.97 -6.35
C ASP A 127 -15.34 -10.63 -7.83
N SER A 128 -15.31 -11.68 -8.64
CA SER A 128 -15.55 -11.64 -10.09
C SER A 128 -16.43 -12.83 -10.45
N ASN A 129 -17.56 -12.96 -9.76
CA ASN A 129 -18.69 -13.79 -10.17
C ASN A 129 -19.95 -12.94 -10.03
N ASN A 130 -20.19 -12.10 -11.04
CA ASN A 130 -21.57 -11.79 -11.40
C ASN A 130 -21.84 -12.52 -12.71
N GLN A 131 -22.40 -13.71 -12.56
CA GLN A 131 -23.12 -14.41 -13.63
C GLN A 131 -24.50 -13.78 -13.80
#